data_AF-A0A0V8JQB1-F1
#
_entry.id   AF-A0A0V8JQB1-F1
#
_cell.length_a   1.000
_cell.length_b   1.000
_cell.length_c   1.000
_cell.angle_alpha   90.00
_cell.angle_beta   90.00
_cell.angle_gamma   90.00
#
_symmetry.space_group_name_H-M   'P 1'
#
loop_
_entity.id
_entity.type
_entity.pdbx_description
1 polymer ?
#
loop_
_entity_poly.entity_id
_entity_poly.type
_entity_poly.pdbx_seq_one_letter_code
_entity_poly.pdbx_strand_id
1 'polypeptide(L)'
;MTNMHIFLFGHESPHVIQQLLAKLSDGASVTVIAKSEVLQLIPHHADTISLSSCIGSELNKRVQRLNEEHVLFLFKGDDVNLPLLKKQTLDKMKLYTYPLTDEELKLPLFFKSADLKLFPFPEIHAFPFVEAMFAYWVRTLPSDQCIPVDTKKAVKMGIQKETRLASAFLETSQLYQFTTEHKASSPLSIMLAAYNAKPFIHTAVSSCFIQSVSFQKKQLFVVDDGSTDGTAEDLAFLQSQLGFQLIQKENGGKARALNTLLPLVDTEFVLELDADDWLDPNALSVISNHLPSIPSDAAILYGNLRRWKETPHNGLKPMGVVHGRSIRSKNELLGYAFPMGPRIYRTSFLKAIGGFPVLSFLDGRMYEDVSVLNELMKRYSVCYRDFTVYNVRDHVKSITKKNHSNWSDFIKTLD
;
A
#
# COMPACT_ATOMS: atom_id res chain seq x y z
N MET A 1 7.50 -37.70 4.76
CA MET A 1 8.16 -36.39 4.94
C MET A 1 8.09 -36.00 6.43
N THR A 2 9.16 -36.24 7.19
CA THR A 2 9.27 -35.88 8.62
C THR A 2 10.06 -34.58 8.86
N ASN A 3 10.63 -33.97 7.83
CA ASN A 3 11.48 -32.78 7.93
C ASN A 3 10.81 -31.57 7.27
N MET A 4 9.96 -30.85 8.01
CA MET A 4 9.15 -29.72 7.53
C MET A 4 9.20 -28.54 8.51
N HIS A 5 9.35 -27.33 7.98
CA HIS A 5 9.17 -26.09 8.70
C HIS A 5 7.84 -25.43 8.30
N ILE A 6 7.14 -24.82 9.25
CA ILE A 6 5.85 -24.15 9.03
C ILE A 6 5.97 -22.69 9.42
N PHE A 7 5.65 -21.79 8.50
CA PHE A 7 5.41 -20.39 8.80
C PHE A 7 3.92 -20.14 9.00
N LEU A 8 3.56 -19.59 10.16
CA LEU A 8 2.17 -19.29 10.52
C LEU A 8 1.94 -17.77 10.55
N PHE A 9 1.10 -17.25 9.65
CA PHE A 9 0.91 -15.81 9.42
C PHE A 9 -0.45 -15.29 9.91
N GLY A 10 -0.43 -14.08 10.46
CA GLY A 10 -1.61 -13.20 10.50
C GLY A 10 -2.66 -13.54 11.56
N HIS A 11 -2.41 -14.51 12.43
CA HIS A 11 -3.30 -14.79 13.56
C HIS A 11 -3.18 -13.69 14.62
N GLU A 12 -4.33 -13.12 15.01
CA GLU A 12 -4.39 -12.03 15.99
C GLU A 12 -4.73 -12.52 17.41
N SER A 13 -5.21 -13.76 17.53
CA SER A 13 -5.58 -14.36 18.82
C SER A 13 -4.45 -15.25 19.35
N PRO A 14 -3.82 -14.90 20.48
CA PRO A 14 -2.80 -15.74 21.12
C PRO A 14 -3.31 -17.14 21.43
N HIS A 15 -4.59 -17.27 21.82
CA HIS A 15 -5.21 -18.56 22.12
C HIS A 15 -5.27 -19.47 20.89
N VAL A 16 -5.67 -18.91 19.73
CA VAL A 16 -5.71 -19.65 18.46
C VAL A 16 -4.30 -20.08 18.04
N ILE A 17 -3.31 -19.19 18.19
CA ILE A 17 -1.91 -19.53 17.89
C ILE A 17 -1.42 -20.68 18.77
N GLN A 18 -1.70 -20.66 20.08
CA GLN A 18 -1.29 -21.74 20.99
C GLN A 18 -1.92 -23.09 20.63
N GLN A 19 -3.20 -23.10 20.25
CA GLN A 19 -3.87 -24.32 19.77
C GLN A 19 -3.23 -24.86 18.49
N LEU A 20 -2.91 -23.97 17.54
CA LEU A 20 -2.24 -24.35 16.30
C LEU A 20 -0.83 -24.86 16.56
N LEU A 21 -0.05 -24.19 17.43
CA LEU A 21 1.27 -24.66 17.84
C LEU A 21 1.20 -26.06 18.42
N ALA A 22 0.26 -26.35 19.33
CA ALA A 22 0.09 -27.69 19.89
C ALA A 22 -0.27 -28.75 18.83
N LYS A 23 -1.07 -28.39 17.81
CA LYS A 23 -1.46 -29.28 16.71
C LYS A 23 -0.33 -29.52 15.70
N LEU A 24 0.49 -28.49 15.44
CA LEU A 24 1.48 -28.48 14.35
C LEU A 24 2.88 -28.92 14.79
N SER A 25 3.23 -28.73 16.07
CA SER A 25 4.56 -29.03 16.61
C SER A 25 4.88 -30.53 16.71
N ASP A 26 3.88 -31.40 16.59
CA ASP A 26 4.08 -32.85 16.47
C ASP A 26 4.62 -33.22 15.06
N GLY A 27 5.95 -33.13 14.92
CA GLY A 27 6.68 -33.51 13.71
C GLY A 27 6.87 -32.40 12.66
N ALA A 28 6.90 -31.14 13.08
CA ALA A 28 7.36 -29.99 12.30
C ALA A 28 7.87 -28.86 13.22
N SER A 29 8.85 -28.09 12.77
CA SER A 29 9.22 -26.83 13.42
C SER A 29 8.30 -25.72 12.95
N VAL A 30 8.00 -24.74 13.80
CA VAL A 30 7.01 -23.69 13.51
C VAL A 30 7.57 -22.32 13.87
N THR A 31 7.52 -21.39 12.91
CA THR A 31 7.72 -19.95 13.14
C THR A 31 6.38 -19.23 13.13
N VAL A 32 6.06 -18.52 14.21
CA VAL A 32 4.87 -17.65 14.29
C VAL A 32 5.20 -16.25 13.83
N ILE A 33 4.38 -15.74 12.91
CA ILE A 33 4.52 -14.41 12.33
C ILE A 33 3.27 -13.61 12.63
N ALA A 34 3.39 -12.71 13.60
CA ALA A 34 2.30 -11.90 14.10
C ALA A 34 2.81 -10.52 14.55
N LYS A 35 1.89 -9.64 14.92
CA LYS A 35 2.24 -8.33 15.50
C LYS A 35 2.98 -8.51 16.82
N SER A 36 3.90 -7.59 17.14
CA SER A 36 4.72 -7.65 18.36
C SER A 36 3.91 -7.88 19.64
N GLU A 37 2.76 -7.22 19.82
CA GLU A 37 1.94 -7.42 21.03
C GLU A 37 1.30 -8.81 21.13
N VAL A 38 0.97 -9.44 19.99
CA VAL A 38 0.48 -10.82 19.98
C VAL A 38 1.61 -11.76 20.39
N LEU A 39 2.82 -11.54 19.84
CA LEU A 39 4.00 -12.36 20.12
C LEU A 39 4.43 -12.30 21.58
N GLN A 40 4.24 -11.18 22.28
CA GLN A 40 4.50 -11.06 23.71
C GLN A 40 3.66 -11.99 24.58
N LEU A 41 2.51 -12.46 24.07
CA LEU A 41 1.58 -13.37 24.74
C LEU A 41 1.76 -14.83 24.29
N ILE A 42 2.68 -15.09 23.37
CA ILE A 42 3.07 -16.43 22.93
C ILE A 42 4.20 -16.94 23.83
N PRO A 43 4.23 -18.25 24.19
CA PRO A 43 5.31 -18.79 25.01
C PRO A 43 6.70 -18.47 24.45
N HIS A 44 7.63 -18.03 25.29
CA HIS A 44 8.97 -17.56 24.89
C HIS A 44 9.84 -18.58 24.15
N HIS A 45 9.50 -19.87 24.21
CA HIS A 45 10.21 -20.92 23.48
C HIS A 45 9.72 -21.09 22.03
N ALA A 46 8.62 -20.43 21.64
CA ALA A 46 8.15 -20.45 20.26
C ALA A 46 9.08 -19.59 19.40
N ASP A 47 9.37 -20.09 18.20
CA ASP A 47 10.12 -19.31 17.23
C ASP A 47 9.19 -18.25 16.61
N THR A 48 9.61 -16.99 16.59
CA THR A 48 8.74 -15.87 16.21
C THR A 48 9.43 -14.84 15.30
N ILE A 49 8.64 -14.17 14.46
CA ILE A 49 9.06 -13.00 13.68
C ILE A 49 7.95 -11.95 13.79
N SER A 50 8.31 -10.71 14.11
CA SER A 50 7.34 -9.61 14.17
C SER A 50 6.95 -9.14 12.77
N LEU A 51 5.63 -8.99 12.55
CA LEU A 51 5.10 -8.29 11.38
C LEU A 51 5.52 -6.82 11.43
N SER A 52 6.44 -6.45 10.54
CA SER A 52 6.98 -5.10 10.38
C SER A 52 7.15 -4.75 8.90
N SER A 53 7.49 -3.49 8.60
CA SER A 53 7.79 -3.03 7.24
C SER A 53 8.96 -3.76 6.57
N CYS A 54 9.80 -4.47 7.35
CA CYS A 54 10.98 -5.21 6.87
C CYS A 54 10.79 -6.73 6.89
N ILE A 55 9.55 -7.23 6.94
CA ILE A 55 9.24 -8.67 7.09
C ILE A 55 9.95 -9.55 6.05
N GLY A 56 10.13 -9.08 4.81
CA GLY A 56 10.84 -9.83 3.77
C GLY A 56 12.30 -10.15 4.14
N SER A 57 13.02 -9.19 4.72
CA SER A 57 14.42 -9.42 5.16
C SER A 57 14.49 -10.42 6.33
N GLU A 58 13.57 -10.32 7.28
CA GLU A 58 13.52 -11.27 8.41
C GLU A 58 13.14 -12.68 7.95
N LEU A 59 12.21 -12.80 6.99
CA LEU A 59 11.90 -14.07 6.34
C LEU A 59 13.10 -14.64 5.61
N ASN A 60 13.83 -13.84 4.83
CA ASN A 60 15.04 -14.27 4.13
C ASN A 60 16.08 -14.81 5.11
N LYS A 61 16.38 -14.07 6.20
CA LYS A 61 17.31 -14.51 7.24
C LYS A 61 16.89 -15.84 7.86
N ARG A 62 15.59 -16.02 8.14
CA ARG A 62 15.06 -17.27 8.69
C ARG A 62 15.20 -18.41 7.68
N VAL A 63 14.74 -18.22 6.45
CA VAL A 63 14.80 -19.20 5.36
C VAL A 63 16.22 -19.72 5.15
N GLN A 64 17.23 -18.85 5.19
CA GLN A 64 18.63 -19.25 5.02
C GLN A 64 19.13 -20.20 6.12
N ARG A 65 18.57 -20.11 7.34
CA ARG A 65 18.95 -20.94 8.49
C ARG A 65 18.16 -22.25 8.60
N LEU A 66 17.13 -22.45 7.77
CA LEU A 66 16.33 -23.68 7.81
C LEU A 66 17.16 -24.91 7.40
N ASN A 67 17.05 -25.96 8.20
CA ASN A 67 17.62 -27.28 7.94
C ASN A 67 16.56 -28.26 7.42
N GLU A 68 15.29 -27.87 7.54
CA GLU A 68 14.15 -28.61 7.06
C GLU A 68 14.18 -28.70 5.54
N GLU A 69 13.73 -29.83 4.99
CA GLU A 69 13.73 -30.05 3.54
C GLU A 69 12.57 -29.31 2.87
N HIS A 70 11.46 -29.16 3.59
CA HIS A 70 10.22 -28.60 3.08
C HIS A 70 9.71 -27.44 3.95
N VAL A 71 9.08 -26.45 3.33
CA VAL A 71 8.47 -25.29 3.99
C VAL A 71 7.01 -25.19 3.61
N LEU A 72 6.15 -25.00 4.60
CA LEU A 72 4.72 -24.75 4.46
C LEU A 72 4.37 -23.35 4.97
N PHE A 73 3.58 -22.61 4.19
CA PHE A 73 3.01 -21.32 4.58
C PHE A 73 1.54 -21.52 4.93
N LEU A 74 1.15 -21.06 6.12
CA LEU A 74 -0.22 -21.07 6.61
C LEU A 74 -0.63 -19.64 6.94
N PHE A 75 -1.70 -19.17 6.32
CA PHE A 75 -2.29 -17.86 6.55
C PHE A 75 -3.48 -17.94 7.51
N LYS A 76 -3.90 -16.79 8.02
CA LYS A 76 -5.07 -16.67 8.89
C LYS A 76 -6.29 -17.30 8.21
N GLY A 77 -6.87 -18.31 8.87
CA GLY A 77 -8.08 -19.00 8.42
C GLY A 77 -7.82 -20.29 7.62
N ASP A 78 -6.56 -20.63 7.35
CA ASP A 78 -6.23 -21.91 6.71
C ASP A 78 -6.43 -23.08 7.69
N ASP A 79 -7.14 -24.14 7.26
CA ASP A 79 -7.15 -25.43 7.95
C ASP A 79 -6.62 -26.51 7.01
N VAL A 80 -5.41 -26.98 7.34
CA VAL A 80 -4.61 -27.81 6.46
C VAL A 80 -4.64 -29.27 6.89
N ASN A 81 -4.88 -30.15 5.92
CA ASN A 81 -4.74 -31.59 6.12
C ASN A 81 -3.26 -31.97 6.00
N LEU A 82 -2.50 -31.74 7.08
CA LEU A 82 -1.07 -32.04 7.13
C LEU A 82 -0.72 -33.49 6.70
N PRO A 83 -1.44 -34.54 7.14
CA PRO A 83 -1.18 -35.90 6.67
C PRO A 83 -1.25 -36.06 5.14
N LEU A 84 -2.14 -35.32 4.48
CA LEU A 84 -2.27 -35.38 3.03
C LEU A 84 -1.12 -34.63 2.34
N LEU A 85 -0.74 -33.45 2.83
CA LEU A 85 0.41 -32.71 2.28
C LEU A 85 1.72 -33.49 2.43
N LYS A 86 1.94 -34.15 3.58
CA LYS A 86 3.13 -34.99 3.84
C LYS A 86 3.28 -36.17 2.87
N LYS A 87 2.23 -36.53 2.13
CA LYS A 87 2.22 -37.62 1.13
C LYS A 87 2.47 -37.14 -0.31
N GLN A 88 2.40 -35.84 -0.57
CA GLN A 88 2.59 -35.33 -1.93
C GLN A 88 4.08 -35.17 -2.24
N THR A 89 4.54 -35.62 -3.41
CA THR A 89 5.86 -35.24 -3.92
C THR A 89 5.90 -33.74 -4.22
N LEU A 90 7.08 -33.15 -4.08
CA LEU A 90 7.30 -31.73 -4.32
C LEU A 90 8.24 -31.52 -5.50
N ASP A 91 7.77 -31.91 -6.69
CA ASP A 91 8.53 -31.75 -7.93
C ASP A 91 8.52 -30.31 -8.44
N LYS A 92 7.52 -29.51 -8.00
CA LYS A 92 7.33 -28.09 -8.31
C LYS A 92 6.82 -27.33 -7.09
N MET A 93 7.07 -26.02 -7.06
CA MET A 93 6.56 -25.10 -6.03
C MET A 93 5.04 -25.04 -6.09
N LYS A 94 4.38 -25.21 -4.95
CA LYS A 94 2.91 -25.22 -4.87
C LYS A 94 2.41 -23.87 -4.41
N LEU A 95 1.54 -23.28 -5.22
CA LEU A 95 0.85 -22.03 -4.93
C LEU A 95 -0.59 -22.33 -4.55
N TYR A 96 -1.05 -21.74 -3.46
CA TYR A 96 -2.45 -21.75 -3.08
C TYR A 96 -3.23 -20.79 -3.96
N THR A 97 -4.42 -21.18 -4.43
CA THR A 97 -5.28 -20.33 -5.27
C THR A 97 -6.56 -19.95 -4.50
N TYR A 98 -6.72 -18.66 -4.18
CA TYR A 98 -7.97 -18.11 -3.65
C TYR A 98 -8.86 -17.68 -4.82
N PRO A 99 -10.06 -18.27 -4.98
CA PRO A 99 -11.01 -17.82 -6.00
C PRO A 99 -11.62 -16.48 -5.59
N LEU A 100 -11.50 -15.47 -6.45
CA LEU A 100 -12.15 -14.16 -6.32
C LEU A 100 -13.25 -14.04 -7.39
N THR A 101 -14.06 -12.97 -7.36
CA THR A 101 -15.23 -12.84 -8.25
C THR A 101 -14.87 -12.88 -9.73
N ASP A 102 -13.77 -12.25 -10.11
CA ASP A 102 -13.42 -12.03 -11.53
C ASP A 102 -12.04 -12.60 -11.90
N GLU A 103 -11.24 -13.04 -10.93
CA GLU A 103 -9.89 -13.54 -11.11
C GLU A 103 -9.46 -14.45 -9.92
N GLU A 104 -8.19 -14.88 -9.89
CA GLU A 104 -7.63 -15.71 -8.81
C GLU A 104 -6.40 -15.06 -8.15
N LEU A 105 -6.32 -15.09 -6.82
CA LEU A 105 -5.12 -14.71 -6.06
C LEU A 105 -4.28 -15.95 -5.77
N LYS A 106 -2.97 -15.87 -6.02
CA LYS A 106 -2.00 -16.95 -5.78
C LYS A 106 -1.06 -16.59 -4.65
N LEU A 107 -1.08 -17.34 -3.56
CA LEU A 107 -0.16 -17.19 -2.42
C LEU A 107 0.76 -18.42 -2.30
N PRO A 108 1.93 -18.31 -1.63
CA PRO A 108 2.73 -19.49 -1.33
C PRO A 108 1.95 -20.52 -0.52
N LEU A 109 2.12 -21.79 -0.84
CA LEU A 109 1.65 -22.89 -0.01
C LEU A 109 2.81 -23.76 0.44
N PHE A 110 3.46 -24.48 -0.47
CA PHE A 110 4.38 -25.56 -0.12
C PHE A 110 5.60 -25.61 -1.06
N PHE A 111 6.79 -25.52 -0.47
CA PHE A 111 8.06 -25.29 -1.16
C PHE A 111 9.15 -26.22 -0.63
N LYS A 112 10.14 -26.57 -1.47
CA LYS A 112 11.41 -27.08 -0.94
C LYS A 112 12.15 -25.91 -0.32
N SER A 113 12.82 -26.13 0.80
CA SER A 113 13.63 -25.10 1.43
C SER A 113 14.76 -24.62 0.51
N ALA A 114 15.28 -25.51 -0.35
CA ALA A 114 16.27 -25.15 -1.37
C ALA A 114 15.74 -24.11 -2.37
N ASP A 115 14.50 -24.27 -2.84
CA ASP A 115 13.90 -23.32 -3.79
C ASP A 115 13.70 -21.95 -3.15
N LEU A 116 13.17 -21.91 -1.92
CA LEU A 116 13.00 -20.68 -1.14
C LEU A 116 14.30 -19.90 -0.92
N LYS A 117 15.43 -20.61 -0.74
CA LYS A 117 16.74 -19.99 -0.59
C LYS A 117 17.25 -19.33 -1.88
N LEU A 118 16.75 -19.77 -3.04
CA LEU A 118 17.09 -19.23 -4.37
C LEU A 118 16.20 -18.04 -4.77
N PHE A 119 15.00 -17.93 -4.21
CA PHE A 119 14.02 -16.88 -4.54
C PHE A 119 13.66 -16.05 -3.31
N PRO A 120 14.53 -15.11 -2.89
CA PRO A 120 14.30 -14.32 -1.69
C PRO A 120 13.07 -13.41 -1.80
N PHE A 121 12.45 -13.13 -0.66
CA PHE A 121 11.38 -12.15 -0.53
C PHE A 121 11.90 -10.72 -0.75
N PRO A 122 11.04 -9.77 -1.19
CA PRO A 122 11.43 -8.37 -1.37
C PRO A 122 11.91 -7.73 -0.06
N GLU A 123 13.11 -7.14 -0.07
CA GLU A 123 13.69 -6.49 1.12
C GLU A 123 13.48 -4.97 1.16
N ILE A 124 13.36 -4.33 -0.01
CA ILE A 124 13.36 -2.87 -0.15
C ILE A 124 11.94 -2.28 0.00
N HIS A 125 10.92 -3.11 -0.21
CA HIS A 125 9.54 -2.67 -0.36
C HIS A 125 8.72 -2.97 0.89
N ALA A 126 8.06 -1.93 1.41
CA ALA A 126 7.05 -2.09 2.45
C ALA A 126 5.66 -2.15 1.82
N PHE A 127 4.96 -3.25 2.07
CA PHE A 127 3.62 -3.49 1.58
C PHE A 127 2.57 -3.13 2.64
N PRO A 128 1.36 -2.70 2.24
CA PRO A 128 0.30 -2.31 3.18
C PRO A 128 -0.23 -3.50 4.01
N PHE A 129 -0.05 -4.73 3.53
CA PHE A 129 -0.43 -5.98 4.20
C PHE A 129 0.43 -7.12 3.65
N VAL A 130 0.49 -8.24 4.38
CA VAL A 130 1.44 -9.33 4.10
C VAL A 130 1.09 -10.08 2.81
N GLU A 131 -0.20 -10.21 2.51
CA GLU A 131 -0.70 -10.86 1.29
C GLU A 131 -0.26 -10.10 0.03
N ALA A 132 -0.15 -8.77 0.06
CA ALA A 132 0.37 -7.98 -1.07
C ALA A 132 1.86 -8.28 -1.32
N MET A 133 2.67 -8.43 -0.27
CA MET A 133 4.07 -8.81 -0.41
C MET A 133 4.19 -10.18 -1.09
N PHE A 134 3.39 -11.16 -0.65
CA PHE A 134 3.41 -12.50 -1.23
C PHE A 134 2.87 -12.52 -2.66
N ALA A 135 1.78 -11.80 -2.93
CA ALA A 135 1.26 -11.61 -4.28
C ALA A 135 2.34 -11.02 -5.22
N TYR A 136 3.04 -9.98 -4.74
CA TYR A 136 4.15 -9.37 -5.47
C TYR A 136 5.38 -10.27 -5.61
N TRP A 137 5.67 -11.13 -4.64
CA TRP A 137 6.79 -12.07 -4.72
C TRP A 137 6.47 -13.26 -5.63
N VAL A 138 5.25 -13.78 -5.62
CA VAL A 138 4.84 -14.92 -6.46
C VAL A 138 5.03 -14.60 -7.95
N ARG A 139 4.80 -13.36 -8.40
CA ARG A 139 5.06 -12.96 -9.79
C ARG A 139 6.54 -12.98 -10.19
N THR A 140 7.47 -13.03 -9.24
CA THR A 140 8.91 -13.13 -9.53
C THR A 140 9.38 -14.57 -9.61
N LEU A 141 8.52 -15.55 -9.31
CA LEU A 141 8.85 -16.96 -9.39
C LEU A 141 8.77 -17.47 -10.84
N PRO A 142 9.62 -18.45 -11.22
CA PRO A 142 9.56 -19.07 -12.55
C PRO A 142 8.24 -19.84 -12.73
N SER A 143 7.42 -19.41 -13.68
CA SER A 143 6.05 -19.93 -13.87
C SER A 143 6.02 -21.41 -14.24
N ASP A 144 7.03 -21.93 -14.93
CA ASP A 144 7.19 -23.33 -15.29
C ASP A 144 7.49 -24.24 -14.08
N GLN A 145 7.98 -23.65 -12.97
CA GLN A 145 8.27 -24.33 -11.71
C GLN A 145 7.16 -24.19 -10.67
N CYS A 146 6.06 -23.51 -10.99
CA CYS A 146 4.92 -23.32 -10.09
C CYS A 146 3.69 -24.12 -10.55
N ILE A 147 3.00 -24.76 -9.61
CA ILE A 147 1.71 -25.42 -9.85
C ILE A 147 0.66 -24.82 -8.90
N PRO A 148 -0.49 -24.34 -9.42
CA PRO A 148 -1.62 -23.95 -8.58
C PRO A 148 -2.29 -25.18 -7.95
N VAL A 149 -2.63 -25.10 -6.67
CA VAL A 149 -3.34 -26.14 -5.93
C VAL A 149 -4.73 -25.64 -5.56
N ASP A 150 -5.75 -26.33 -6.07
CA ASP A 150 -7.15 -26.10 -5.68
C ASP A 150 -7.42 -26.64 -4.27
N THR A 151 -8.05 -25.78 -3.47
CA THR A 151 -8.43 -25.95 -2.07
C THR A 151 -9.27 -27.19 -1.81
N LYS A 152 -10.12 -27.61 -2.76
CA LYS A 152 -11.04 -28.74 -2.57
C LYS A 152 -10.36 -30.08 -2.29
N LYS A 153 -9.04 -30.21 -2.54
CA LYS A 153 -8.31 -31.48 -2.38
C LYS A 153 -7.23 -31.49 -1.28
N ALA A 154 -6.58 -30.37 -0.92
CA ALA A 154 -5.40 -30.38 -0.02
C ALA A 154 -5.57 -29.63 1.31
N VAL A 155 -6.44 -28.61 1.35
CA VAL A 155 -6.66 -27.70 2.50
C VAL A 155 -8.17 -27.62 2.71
N LYS A 156 -8.71 -28.35 3.69
CA LYS A 156 -10.14 -28.26 4.02
C LYS A 156 -10.32 -26.97 4.81
N MET A 157 -10.74 -25.89 4.16
CA MET A 157 -10.85 -24.62 4.84
C MET A 157 -11.67 -24.70 6.13
N GLY A 158 -11.09 -24.23 7.21
CA GLY A 158 -11.83 -23.77 8.38
C GLY A 158 -12.37 -22.38 8.09
N ILE A 159 -13.18 -22.19 7.03
CA ILE A 159 -14.00 -20.98 6.94
C ILE A 159 -15.09 -21.11 8.02
N GLN A 160 -14.73 -20.90 9.28
CA GLN A 160 -15.69 -20.24 10.15
C GLN A 160 -15.80 -18.80 9.67
N LYS A 161 -16.80 -18.57 8.81
CA LYS A 161 -17.61 -17.35 8.77
C LYS A 161 -16.90 -15.99 8.91
N GLU A 162 -15.70 -15.77 8.37
CA GLU A 162 -15.15 -14.41 8.18
C GLU A 162 -15.47 -13.91 6.76
N THR A 163 -16.78 -13.79 6.53
CA THR A 163 -17.41 -13.33 5.30
C THR A 163 -17.14 -11.83 5.05
N ARG A 164 -16.81 -11.47 3.80
CA ARG A 164 -16.58 -10.12 3.24
C ARG A 164 -15.28 -9.38 3.59
N LEU A 165 -14.84 -9.32 4.85
CA LEU A 165 -13.65 -8.52 5.20
C LEU A 165 -12.33 -9.15 4.70
N ALA A 166 -12.22 -10.48 4.73
CA ALA A 166 -11.10 -11.19 4.12
C ALA A 166 -11.10 -11.02 2.57
N SER A 167 -12.28 -10.98 1.94
CA SER A 167 -12.42 -10.79 0.49
C SER A 167 -11.77 -9.50 0.02
N ALA A 168 -12.05 -8.36 0.68
CA ALA A 168 -11.51 -7.07 0.26
C ALA A 168 -9.98 -6.96 0.37
N PHE A 169 -9.37 -7.61 1.37
CA PHE A 169 -7.92 -7.71 1.47
C PHE A 169 -7.34 -8.55 0.32
N LEU A 170 -7.94 -9.71 0.05
CA LEU A 170 -7.49 -10.61 -1.00
C LEU A 170 -7.68 -9.99 -2.40
N GLU A 171 -8.81 -9.34 -2.66
CA GLU A 171 -9.10 -8.57 -3.88
C GLU A 171 -8.08 -7.45 -4.09
N THR A 172 -7.74 -6.69 -3.04
CA THR A 172 -6.71 -5.65 -3.17
C THR A 172 -5.32 -6.25 -3.34
N SER A 173 -5.02 -7.39 -2.69
CA SER A 173 -3.75 -8.11 -2.82
C SER A 173 -3.50 -8.60 -4.23
N GLN A 174 -4.56 -9.01 -4.92
CA GLN A 174 -4.48 -9.51 -6.29
C GLN A 174 -3.90 -8.47 -7.25
N LEU A 175 -4.15 -7.18 -7.00
CA LEU A 175 -3.57 -6.10 -7.80
C LEU A 175 -2.04 -6.10 -7.79
N TYR A 176 -1.39 -6.76 -6.84
CA TYR A 176 0.08 -6.87 -6.73
C TYR A 176 0.67 -8.03 -7.55
N GLN A 177 -0.16 -8.90 -8.14
CA GLN A 177 0.25 -10.01 -9.02
C GLN A 177 0.31 -9.65 -10.52
N PHE A 178 0.26 -8.36 -10.85
CA PHE A 178 0.29 -7.85 -12.22
C PHE A 178 1.48 -8.36 -13.06
N THR A 179 1.28 -8.45 -14.38
CA THR A 179 2.37 -8.62 -15.36
C THR A 179 2.88 -7.25 -15.79
N THR A 180 4.19 -7.15 -16.03
CA THR A 180 4.83 -5.91 -16.49
C THR A 180 4.81 -5.87 -18.02
N GLU A 181 3.67 -5.50 -18.59
CA GLU A 181 3.47 -5.56 -20.05
C GLU A 181 3.24 -4.19 -20.69
N HIS A 182 3.00 -3.15 -19.90
CA HIS A 182 2.55 -1.86 -20.42
C HIS A 182 3.61 -0.77 -20.28
N LYS A 183 3.71 0.07 -21.32
CA LYS A 183 4.35 1.39 -21.23
C LYS A 183 3.26 2.39 -20.85
N ALA A 184 3.55 3.26 -19.89
CA ALA A 184 2.72 4.43 -19.65
C ALA A 184 2.64 5.28 -20.92
N SER A 185 1.42 5.67 -21.30
CA SER A 185 1.15 6.47 -22.51
C SER A 185 1.49 7.95 -22.33
N SER A 186 1.63 8.44 -21.09
CA SER A 186 1.90 9.84 -20.77
C SER A 186 2.84 9.95 -19.56
N PRO A 187 3.86 10.83 -19.59
CA PRO A 187 4.76 11.03 -18.47
C PRO A 187 4.02 11.73 -17.30
N LEU A 188 4.15 11.17 -16.10
CA LEU A 188 3.51 11.62 -14.87
C LEU A 188 4.54 11.66 -13.73
N SER A 189 4.65 12.80 -13.05
CA SER A 189 5.42 12.91 -11.81
C SER A 189 4.55 12.75 -10.57
N ILE A 190 5.17 12.45 -9.45
CA ILE A 190 4.53 12.35 -8.14
C ILE A 190 5.23 13.33 -7.19
N MET A 191 4.45 14.14 -6.48
CA MET A 191 4.92 14.96 -5.36
C MET A 191 4.36 14.39 -4.06
N LEU A 192 5.24 14.27 -3.05
CA LEU A 192 4.90 13.80 -1.71
C LEU A 192 5.51 14.73 -0.67
N ALA A 193 4.68 15.27 0.22
CA ALA A 193 5.12 16.05 1.37
C ALA A 193 4.94 15.25 2.65
N ALA A 194 6.00 15.09 3.43
CA ALA A 194 6.02 14.33 4.67
C ALA A 194 6.34 15.24 5.86
N TYR A 195 5.57 15.09 6.94
CA TYR A 195 5.87 15.66 8.25
C TYR A 195 5.40 14.70 9.33
N ASN A 196 6.33 14.17 10.12
CA ASN A 196 6.05 13.17 11.16
C ASN A 196 5.23 11.97 10.65
N ALA A 197 5.67 11.40 9.53
CA ALA A 197 5.02 10.31 8.80
C ALA A 197 5.73 8.96 9.01
N LYS A 198 6.55 8.79 10.06
CA LYS A 198 7.36 7.58 10.28
C LYS A 198 6.55 6.26 10.15
N PRO A 199 5.34 6.15 10.70
CA PRO A 199 4.59 4.89 10.62
C PRO A 199 4.09 4.53 9.22
N PHE A 200 4.16 5.46 8.26
CA PHE A 200 3.46 5.35 6.97
C PHE A 200 4.38 5.51 5.76
N ILE A 201 5.47 6.26 5.92
CA ILE A 201 6.28 6.76 4.81
C ILE A 201 6.86 5.63 3.94
N HIS A 202 7.22 4.52 4.57
CA HIS A 202 7.72 3.34 3.86
C HIS A 202 6.68 2.79 2.87
N THR A 203 5.40 2.69 3.25
CA THR A 203 4.32 2.21 2.37
C THR A 203 4.02 3.22 1.27
N ALA A 204 3.93 4.51 1.62
CA ALA A 204 3.63 5.58 0.66
C ALA A 204 4.68 5.61 -0.46
N VAL A 205 5.96 5.71 -0.11
CA VAL A 205 7.08 5.74 -1.08
C VAL A 205 7.16 4.42 -1.86
N SER A 206 7.05 3.27 -1.19
CA SER A 206 7.12 1.96 -1.88
C SER A 206 6.03 1.82 -2.95
N SER A 207 4.82 2.34 -2.70
CA SER A 207 3.70 2.26 -3.65
C SER A 207 3.98 2.97 -4.98
N CYS A 208 4.82 4.01 -4.99
CA CYS A 208 5.26 4.69 -6.22
C CYS A 208 6.15 3.80 -7.10
N PHE A 209 6.88 2.84 -6.51
CA PHE A 209 7.80 1.95 -7.23
C PHE A 209 7.23 0.57 -7.51
N ILE A 210 6.24 0.13 -6.72
CA ILE A 210 5.49 -1.11 -6.97
C ILE A 210 4.40 -0.78 -7.98
N GLN A 211 4.75 -0.68 -9.25
CA GLN A 211 3.83 -0.33 -10.34
C GLN A 211 3.92 -1.31 -11.52
N SER A 212 2.80 -1.51 -12.21
CA SER A 212 2.66 -2.39 -13.38
C SER A 212 3.26 -1.84 -14.66
N VAL A 213 3.66 -0.57 -14.62
CA VAL A 213 4.40 0.13 -15.67
C VAL A 213 5.74 0.59 -15.11
N SER A 214 6.75 0.70 -15.97
CA SER A 214 8.04 1.24 -15.54
C SER A 214 7.89 2.71 -15.12
N PHE A 215 8.20 2.99 -13.86
CA PHE A 215 8.23 4.33 -13.30
C PHE A 215 9.67 4.83 -13.20
N GLN A 216 9.94 6.02 -13.75
CA GLN A 216 11.29 6.57 -13.69
C GLN A 216 11.53 7.17 -12.31
N LYS A 217 12.58 6.72 -11.63
CA LYS A 217 12.93 7.15 -10.27
C LYS A 217 13.03 8.68 -10.12
N LYS A 218 13.42 9.38 -11.19
CA LYS A 218 13.53 10.85 -11.26
C LYS A 218 12.18 11.59 -11.23
N GLN A 219 11.06 10.86 -11.37
CA GLN A 219 9.71 11.42 -11.40
C GLN A 219 9.02 11.42 -10.03
N LEU A 220 9.67 10.90 -8.98
CA LEU A 220 9.20 11.05 -7.60
C LEU A 220 9.99 12.17 -6.90
N PHE A 221 9.26 13.18 -6.46
CA PHE A 221 9.75 14.31 -5.70
C PHE A 221 9.17 14.23 -4.28
N VAL A 222 10.04 14.18 -3.28
CA VAL A 222 9.68 14.06 -1.87
C VAL A 222 10.28 15.22 -1.09
N VAL A 223 9.50 15.79 -0.19
CA VAL A 223 9.98 16.78 0.78
C VAL A 223 9.69 16.30 2.19
N ASP A 224 10.72 16.27 3.03
CA ASP A 224 10.56 16.26 4.48
C ASP A 224 10.42 17.70 4.97
N ASP A 225 9.24 18.03 5.49
CA ASP A 225 8.90 19.36 6.01
C ASP A 225 9.25 19.47 7.50
N GLY A 226 10.47 19.08 7.86
CA GLY A 226 11.06 19.27 9.18
C GLY A 226 10.57 18.28 10.23
N SER A 227 10.55 16.99 9.89
CA SER A 227 10.08 15.93 10.80
C SER A 227 11.01 15.77 12.02
N THR A 228 10.43 15.34 13.14
CA THR A 228 11.14 15.10 14.41
C THR A 228 10.92 13.70 14.96
N ASP A 229 10.13 12.88 14.29
CA ASP A 229 9.74 11.55 14.76
C ASP A 229 10.61 10.41 14.20
N GLY A 230 11.58 10.70 13.33
CA GLY A 230 12.39 9.69 12.63
C GLY A 230 12.03 9.50 11.15
N THR A 231 11.11 10.30 10.59
CA THR A 231 10.72 10.24 9.16
C THR A 231 11.86 10.61 8.23
N ALA A 232 12.69 11.59 8.60
CA ALA A 232 13.79 12.07 7.78
C ALA A 232 14.84 10.97 7.50
N GLU A 233 15.16 10.18 8.52
CA GLU A 233 16.07 9.03 8.44
C GLU A 233 15.50 7.93 7.55
N ASP A 234 14.21 7.62 7.70
CA ASP A 234 13.53 6.61 6.89
C ASP A 234 13.49 7.04 5.41
N LEU A 235 13.25 8.33 5.14
CA LEU A 235 13.31 8.90 3.79
C LEU A 235 14.71 8.85 3.19
N ALA A 236 15.75 9.17 3.96
CA ALA A 236 17.14 9.05 3.50
C ALA A 236 17.52 7.60 3.18
N PHE A 237 17.09 6.66 4.03
CA PHE A 237 17.27 5.23 3.79
C PHE A 237 16.58 4.80 2.49
N LEU A 238 15.29 5.11 2.34
CA LEU A 238 14.52 4.78 1.13
C LEU A 238 15.11 5.44 -0.12
N GLN A 239 15.59 6.67 -0.02
CA GLN A 239 16.25 7.37 -1.13
C GLN A 239 17.50 6.62 -1.59
N SER A 240 18.32 6.12 -0.65
CA SER A 240 19.52 5.34 -0.99
C SER A 240 19.20 4.06 -1.77
N GLN A 241 18.04 3.45 -1.51
CA GLN A 241 17.61 2.21 -2.16
C GLN A 241 16.87 2.45 -3.48
N LEU A 242 15.99 3.45 -3.51
CA LEU A 242 15.03 3.67 -4.59
C LEU A 242 15.41 4.80 -5.54
N GLY A 243 16.22 5.78 -5.11
CA GLY A 243 16.83 6.80 -5.96
C GLY A 243 15.93 7.96 -6.38
N PHE A 244 14.97 8.39 -5.54
CA PHE A 244 14.10 9.54 -5.78
C PHE A 244 14.74 10.88 -5.37
N GLN A 245 14.10 12.00 -5.75
CA GLN A 245 14.53 13.35 -5.34
C GLN A 245 13.97 13.66 -3.94
N LEU A 246 14.86 13.92 -2.98
CA LEU A 246 14.50 14.26 -1.60
C LEU A 246 15.00 15.66 -1.25
N ILE A 247 14.11 16.50 -0.71
CA ILE A 247 14.43 17.79 -0.11
C ILE A 247 14.11 17.73 1.37
N GLN A 248 14.98 18.30 2.21
CA GLN A 248 14.72 18.52 3.63
C GLN A 248 14.67 20.02 3.89
N LYS A 249 13.68 20.47 4.66
CA LYS A 249 13.51 21.88 5.02
C LYS A 249 12.91 22.02 6.41
N GLU A 250 12.95 23.24 6.96
CA GLU A 250 12.22 23.56 8.20
C GLU A 250 10.70 23.50 8.00
N ASN A 251 9.95 23.12 9.02
CA ASN A 251 8.49 22.92 8.93
C ASN A 251 7.73 24.21 8.56
N GLY A 252 7.20 24.24 7.34
CA GLY A 252 6.39 25.34 6.82
C GLY A 252 4.91 24.98 6.58
N GLY A 253 4.51 23.73 6.74
CA GLY A 253 3.20 23.24 6.34
C GLY A 253 3.17 22.69 4.91
N LYS A 254 2.20 21.80 4.66
CA LYS A 254 2.09 20.99 3.44
C LYS A 254 2.07 21.81 2.15
N ALA A 255 1.33 22.92 2.10
CA ALA A 255 1.30 23.79 0.90
C ALA A 255 2.70 24.33 0.54
N ARG A 256 3.45 24.84 1.53
CA ARG A 256 4.82 25.35 1.33
C ARG A 256 5.79 24.22 0.93
N ALA A 257 5.61 23.04 1.53
CA ALA A 257 6.38 21.86 1.20
C ALA A 257 6.15 21.44 -0.27
N LEU A 258 4.91 21.29 -0.71
CA LEU A 258 4.57 20.96 -2.11
C LEU A 258 5.05 22.04 -3.09
N ASN A 259 4.95 23.32 -2.74
CA ASN A 259 5.50 24.41 -3.56
C ASN A 259 7.03 24.37 -3.69
N THR A 260 7.73 23.75 -2.75
CA THR A 260 9.18 23.54 -2.87
C THR A 260 9.51 22.50 -3.94
N LEU A 261 8.61 21.54 -4.17
CA LEU A 261 8.77 20.48 -5.18
C LEU A 261 8.35 20.91 -6.59
N LEU A 262 7.28 21.71 -6.71
CA LEU A 262 6.65 22.06 -7.98
C LEU A 262 7.62 22.61 -9.07
N PRO A 263 8.62 23.45 -8.76
CA PRO A 263 9.58 23.93 -9.75
C PRO A 263 10.40 22.81 -10.41
N LEU A 264 10.61 21.69 -9.71
CA LEU A 264 11.40 20.55 -10.19
C LEU A 264 10.63 19.63 -11.14
N VAL A 265 9.31 19.74 -11.17
CA VAL A 265 8.43 18.91 -11.99
C VAL A 265 8.45 19.40 -13.44
N ASP A 266 8.82 18.53 -14.38
CA ASP A 266 8.91 18.82 -15.82
C ASP A 266 7.86 18.07 -16.67
N THR A 267 7.17 17.10 -16.10
CA THR A 267 6.10 16.36 -16.77
C THR A 267 4.84 17.20 -16.96
N GLU A 268 4.03 16.87 -17.98
CA GLU A 268 2.77 17.59 -18.25
C GLU A 268 1.78 17.50 -17.07
N PHE A 269 1.80 16.37 -16.36
CA PHE A 269 0.93 16.10 -15.22
C PHE A 269 1.73 15.74 -13.98
N VAL A 270 1.16 16.07 -12.82
CA VAL A 270 1.71 15.72 -11.51
C VAL A 270 0.63 15.21 -10.57
N LEU A 271 0.86 14.05 -9.98
CA LEU A 271 0.04 13.45 -8.94
C LEU A 271 0.54 13.92 -7.57
N GLU A 272 -0.38 14.34 -6.71
CA GLU A 272 -0.11 14.56 -5.28
C GLU A 272 -0.42 13.27 -4.52
N LEU A 273 0.54 12.76 -3.74
CA LEU A 273 0.38 11.62 -2.85
C LEU A 273 0.62 12.05 -1.40
N ASP A 274 -0.35 11.79 -0.53
CA ASP A 274 -0.25 12.02 0.90
C ASP A 274 0.67 11.00 1.57
N ALA A 275 1.45 11.43 2.57
CA ALA A 275 2.50 10.60 3.20
C ALA A 275 1.96 9.44 4.05
N ASP A 276 0.66 9.43 4.36
CA ASP A 276 -0.08 8.41 5.09
C ASP A 276 -0.90 7.46 4.20
N ASP A 277 -0.95 7.75 2.90
CA ASP A 277 -1.73 7.06 1.86
C ASP A 277 -0.84 6.19 0.95
N TRP A 278 -1.45 5.47 0.00
CA TRP A 278 -0.71 4.70 -1.00
C TRP A 278 -1.46 4.47 -2.32
N LEU A 279 -0.71 4.19 -3.37
CA LEU A 279 -1.22 3.87 -4.70
C LEU A 279 -1.44 2.36 -4.90
N ASP A 280 -2.46 2.01 -5.68
CA ASP A 280 -2.60 0.66 -6.21
C ASP A 280 -1.46 0.37 -7.21
N PRO A 281 -1.02 -0.90 -7.38
CA PRO A 281 0.07 -1.21 -8.30
C PRO A 281 -0.21 -0.94 -9.78
N ASN A 282 -1.47 -0.74 -10.18
CA ASN A 282 -1.84 -0.35 -11.54
C ASN A 282 -2.12 1.16 -11.66
N ALA A 283 -1.92 1.95 -10.61
CA ALA A 283 -2.32 3.36 -10.56
C ALA A 283 -1.76 4.19 -11.71
N LEU A 284 -0.46 4.08 -11.98
CA LEU A 284 0.17 4.87 -13.05
C LEU A 284 -0.33 4.48 -14.43
N SER A 285 -0.60 3.19 -14.67
CA SER A 285 -1.18 2.70 -15.93
C SER A 285 -2.58 3.26 -16.14
N VAL A 286 -3.45 3.11 -15.13
CA VAL A 286 -4.84 3.57 -15.17
C VAL A 286 -4.91 5.09 -15.36
N ILE A 287 -4.13 5.85 -14.60
CA ILE A 287 -4.08 7.31 -14.72
C ILE A 287 -3.60 7.69 -16.12
N SER A 288 -2.49 7.11 -16.60
CA SER A 288 -1.94 7.40 -17.93
C SER A 288 -2.93 7.15 -19.05
N ASN A 289 -3.79 6.13 -18.93
CA ASN A 289 -4.83 5.85 -19.93
C ASN A 289 -5.93 6.92 -19.98
N HIS A 290 -6.18 7.65 -18.89
CA HIS A 290 -7.13 8.74 -18.86
C HIS A 290 -6.56 10.06 -19.40
N LEU A 291 -5.27 10.34 -19.17
CA LEU A 291 -4.62 11.63 -19.46
C LEU A 291 -4.82 12.13 -20.91
N PRO A 292 -4.68 11.31 -21.98
CA PRO A 292 -4.88 11.78 -23.36
C PRO A 292 -6.30 12.30 -23.66
N SER A 293 -7.29 11.90 -22.86
CA SER A 293 -8.71 12.19 -23.08
C SER A 293 -9.28 13.28 -22.18
N ILE A 294 -8.45 13.90 -21.34
CA ILE A 294 -8.91 14.98 -20.47
C ILE A 294 -9.10 16.27 -21.30
N PRO A 295 -10.11 17.10 -20.99
CA PRO A 295 -10.28 18.39 -21.65
C PRO A 295 -9.02 19.27 -21.56
N SER A 296 -8.71 20.01 -22.62
CA SER A 296 -7.52 20.86 -22.68
C SER A 296 -7.53 21.99 -21.63
N ASP A 297 -8.73 22.44 -21.25
CA ASP A 297 -8.97 23.45 -20.21
C ASP A 297 -9.09 22.85 -18.79
N ALA A 298 -9.01 21.52 -18.64
CA ALA A 298 -9.07 20.87 -17.34
C ALA A 298 -7.72 21.02 -16.61
N ALA A 299 -7.75 21.61 -15.42
CA ALA A 299 -6.58 21.75 -14.54
C ALA A 299 -6.30 20.52 -13.69
N ILE A 300 -7.31 19.69 -13.44
CA ILE A 300 -7.17 18.50 -12.60
C ILE A 300 -7.98 17.34 -13.16
N LEU A 301 -7.38 16.16 -13.13
CA LEU A 301 -8.06 14.87 -13.22
C LEU A 301 -8.17 14.29 -11.81
N TYR A 302 -9.36 13.82 -11.44
CA TYR A 302 -9.61 13.09 -10.21
C TYR A 302 -10.58 11.93 -10.42
N GLY A 303 -10.57 11.00 -9.49
CA GLY A 303 -11.43 9.81 -9.54
C GLY A 303 -12.03 9.47 -8.18
N ASN A 304 -12.03 8.18 -7.88
CA ASN A 304 -12.50 7.61 -6.63
C ASN A 304 -11.33 7.24 -5.73
N LEU A 305 -11.62 7.09 -4.45
CA LEU A 305 -10.66 6.61 -3.46
C LEU A 305 -11.19 5.41 -2.69
N ARG A 306 -10.30 4.55 -2.25
CA ARG A 306 -10.60 3.43 -1.36
C ARG A 306 -10.24 3.82 0.07
N ARG A 307 -11.21 3.73 0.99
CA ARG A 307 -10.98 4.08 2.40
C ARG A 307 -10.55 2.88 3.22
N TRP A 308 -9.57 3.11 4.08
CA TRP A 308 -9.06 2.14 5.03
C TRP A 308 -9.06 2.77 6.42
N LYS A 309 -9.67 2.10 7.40
CA LYS A 309 -9.63 2.55 8.80
C LYS A 309 -8.45 1.90 9.49
N GLU A 310 -7.56 2.71 10.06
CA GLU A 310 -6.52 2.22 10.95
C GLU A 310 -7.16 1.66 12.23
N THR A 311 -6.82 0.43 12.54
CA THR A 311 -7.16 -0.25 13.78
C THR A 311 -5.96 -0.19 14.73
N PRO A 312 -6.15 -0.47 16.04
CA PRO A 312 -5.04 -0.53 16.97
C PRO A 312 -3.87 -1.36 16.41
N HIS A 313 -2.66 -0.92 16.73
CA HIS A 313 -1.42 -1.59 16.30
C HIS A 313 -1.25 -1.63 14.78
N ASN A 314 -1.53 -0.50 14.12
CA ASN A 314 -1.34 -0.27 12.69
C ASN A 314 -2.03 -1.30 11.78
N GLY A 315 -3.09 -1.95 12.25
CA GLY A 315 -3.92 -2.77 11.39
C GLY A 315 -4.75 -1.89 10.47
N LEU A 316 -5.21 -2.46 9.36
CA LEU A 316 -6.12 -1.77 8.45
C LEU A 316 -7.45 -2.51 8.40
N LYS A 317 -8.53 -1.77 8.15
CA LYS A 317 -9.84 -2.33 7.87
C LYS A 317 -10.43 -1.66 6.64
N PRO A 318 -10.81 -2.40 5.59
CA PRO A 318 -11.44 -1.81 4.43
C PRO A 318 -12.79 -1.19 4.80
N MET A 319 -13.03 0.03 4.33
CA MET A 319 -14.26 0.79 4.56
C MET A 319 -15.10 0.97 3.28
N GLY A 320 -14.57 0.53 2.14
CA GLY A 320 -15.22 0.62 0.83
C GLY A 320 -14.64 1.72 -0.06
N VAL A 321 -15.22 1.88 -1.25
CA VAL A 321 -14.87 2.91 -2.23
C VAL A 321 -15.78 4.11 -2.03
N VAL A 322 -15.17 5.31 -1.99
CA VAL A 322 -15.89 6.58 -2.04
C VAL A 322 -15.83 7.06 -3.49
N HIS A 323 -16.99 7.04 -4.15
CA HIS A 323 -17.10 7.51 -5.52
C HIS A 323 -17.12 9.04 -5.56
N GLY A 324 -16.35 9.59 -6.50
CA GLY A 324 -16.37 11.00 -6.77
C GLY A 324 -17.60 11.43 -7.56
N ARG A 325 -17.71 12.74 -7.77
CA ARG A 325 -18.70 13.33 -8.68
C ARG A 325 -18.11 14.48 -9.45
N SER A 326 -18.63 14.74 -10.64
CA SER A 326 -18.30 15.95 -11.39
C SER A 326 -18.67 17.19 -10.59
N ILE A 327 -17.75 18.16 -10.53
CA ILE A 327 -18.00 19.49 -9.96
C ILE A 327 -17.79 20.56 -11.03
N ARG A 328 -18.63 21.58 -11.04
CA ARG A 328 -18.62 22.67 -12.02
C ARG A 328 -18.60 24.07 -11.41
N SER A 329 -18.75 24.17 -10.09
CA SER A 329 -18.85 25.45 -9.39
C SER A 329 -18.17 25.40 -8.03
N LYS A 330 -17.81 26.57 -7.50
CA LYS A 330 -17.29 26.74 -6.13
C LYS A 330 -18.23 26.13 -5.09
N ASN A 331 -19.54 26.31 -5.24
CA ASN A 331 -20.53 25.74 -4.31
C ASN A 331 -20.53 24.19 -4.34
N GLU A 332 -20.39 23.58 -5.52
CA GLU A 332 -20.27 22.12 -5.64
C GLU A 332 -18.96 21.58 -5.06
N LEU A 333 -17.85 22.33 -5.22
CA LEU A 333 -16.57 22.05 -4.60
C LEU A 333 -16.68 22.08 -3.06
N LEU A 334 -17.24 23.15 -2.50
CA LEU A 334 -17.38 23.29 -1.04
C LEU A 334 -18.36 22.28 -0.44
N GLY A 335 -19.32 21.77 -1.23
CA GLY A 335 -20.21 20.68 -0.85
C GLY A 335 -19.63 19.29 -1.09
N TYR A 336 -18.39 19.16 -1.58
CA TYR A 336 -17.74 17.88 -1.88
C TYR A 336 -17.23 17.19 -0.61
N ALA A 337 -17.22 15.85 -0.61
CA ALA A 337 -16.62 15.08 0.48
C ALA A 337 -15.11 14.95 0.26
N PHE A 338 -14.32 15.73 1.01
CA PHE A 338 -12.86 15.68 0.94
C PHE A 338 -12.27 14.50 1.72
N PRO A 339 -11.09 13.98 1.30
CA PRO A 339 -10.28 14.43 0.16
C PRO A 339 -10.87 14.04 -1.20
N MET A 340 -10.66 14.88 -2.22
CA MET A 340 -10.74 14.45 -3.62
C MET A 340 -9.50 13.59 -3.89
N GLY A 341 -9.64 12.39 -4.46
CA GLY A 341 -8.51 11.49 -4.66
C GLY A 341 -8.73 10.50 -5.80
N PRO A 342 -7.69 10.16 -6.59
CA PRO A 342 -6.38 10.83 -6.63
C PRO A 342 -6.46 12.25 -7.21
N ARG A 343 -5.53 13.15 -6.84
CA ARG A 343 -5.43 14.53 -7.38
C ARG A 343 -4.29 14.63 -8.39
N ILE A 344 -4.62 14.69 -9.68
CA ILE A 344 -3.64 14.79 -10.77
C ILE A 344 -3.78 16.15 -11.45
N TYR A 345 -2.82 17.03 -11.21
CA TYR A 345 -2.83 18.38 -11.74
C TYR A 345 -2.13 18.46 -13.08
N ARG A 346 -2.63 19.29 -13.99
CA ARG A 346 -1.86 19.77 -15.12
C ARG A 346 -0.78 20.71 -14.61
N THR A 347 0.48 20.33 -14.76
CA THR A 347 1.64 21.00 -14.14
C THR A 347 1.71 22.46 -14.54
N SER A 348 1.46 22.79 -15.81
CA SER A 348 1.49 24.17 -16.31
C SER A 348 0.43 25.06 -15.66
N PHE A 349 -0.77 24.54 -15.40
CA PHE A 349 -1.86 25.31 -14.80
C PHE A 349 -1.63 25.52 -13.29
N LEU A 350 -1.13 24.49 -12.61
CA LEU A 350 -0.72 24.60 -11.21
C LEU A 350 0.41 25.63 -11.04
N LYS A 351 1.41 25.63 -11.94
CA LYS A 351 2.45 26.66 -11.97
C LYS A 351 1.90 28.06 -12.28
N ALA A 352 0.93 28.16 -13.20
CA ALA A 352 0.35 29.44 -13.61
C ALA A 352 -0.42 30.18 -12.49
N ILE A 353 -0.91 29.45 -11.49
CA ILE A 353 -1.52 30.05 -10.28
C ILE A 353 -0.52 30.25 -9.13
N GLY A 354 0.77 29.95 -9.33
CA GLY A 354 1.81 30.06 -8.32
C GLY A 354 1.91 28.86 -7.36
N GLY A 355 1.28 27.73 -7.70
CA GLY A 355 1.27 26.51 -6.88
C GLY A 355 0.10 26.46 -5.89
N PHE A 356 0.33 25.81 -4.74
CA PHE A 356 -0.63 25.67 -3.65
C PHE A 356 -0.72 27.00 -2.86
N PRO A 357 -1.90 27.64 -2.77
CA PRO A 357 -2.05 28.88 -2.03
C PRO A 357 -1.69 28.74 -0.55
N VAL A 358 -0.90 29.69 -0.03
CA VAL A 358 -0.56 29.78 1.40
C VAL A 358 -1.44 30.88 2.01
N LEU A 359 -2.63 30.50 2.47
CA LEU A 359 -3.59 31.44 3.05
C LEU A 359 -3.15 31.88 4.46
N SER A 360 -3.59 33.06 4.90
CA SER A 360 -3.35 33.52 6.28
C SER A 360 -4.08 32.65 7.32
N PHE A 361 -5.16 31.97 6.92
CA PHE A 361 -5.89 31.04 7.77
C PHE A 361 -4.99 29.91 8.28
N LEU A 362 -4.79 29.87 9.60
CA LEU A 362 -3.90 28.92 10.27
C LEU A 362 -2.51 28.84 9.60
N ASP A 363 -2.01 29.98 9.12
CA ASP A 363 -0.71 30.09 8.44
C ASP A 363 -0.56 29.14 7.23
N GLY A 364 -1.67 28.81 6.56
CA GLY A 364 -1.68 27.98 5.34
C GLY A 364 -1.43 26.50 5.61
N ARG A 365 -1.62 26.06 6.85
CA ARG A 365 -1.33 24.69 7.30
C ARG A 365 -2.53 23.73 7.19
N MET A 366 -3.66 24.21 6.67
CA MET A 366 -4.91 23.46 6.60
C MET A 366 -5.60 23.69 5.26
N TYR A 367 -6.27 22.64 4.77
CA TYR A 367 -7.18 22.68 3.61
C TYR A 367 -6.52 23.17 2.31
N GLU A 368 -5.23 22.86 2.15
CA GLU A 368 -4.46 23.22 0.95
C GLU A 368 -5.05 22.64 -0.33
N ASP A 369 -5.64 21.44 -0.23
CA ASP A 369 -6.35 20.77 -1.33
C ASP A 369 -7.59 21.56 -1.77
N VAL A 370 -8.37 22.07 -0.82
CA VAL A 370 -9.53 22.92 -1.13
C VAL A 370 -9.08 24.28 -1.68
N SER A 371 -8.06 24.89 -1.09
CA SER A 371 -7.55 26.21 -1.53
C SER A 371 -7.02 26.18 -2.96
N VAL A 372 -6.21 25.18 -3.32
CA VAL A 372 -5.66 25.07 -4.67
C VAL A 372 -6.75 24.80 -5.71
N LEU A 373 -7.74 23.96 -5.38
CA LEU A 373 -8.87 23.69 -6.26
C LEU A 373 -9.75 24.91 -6.47
N ASN A 374 -10.04 25.67 -5.41
CA ASN A 374 -10.78 26.92 -5.52
C ASN A 374 -10.08 27.92 -6.43
N GLU A 375 -8.76 28.05 -6.33
CA GLU A 375 -7.99 28.97 -7.18
C GLU A 375 -7.93 28.50 -8.64
N LEU A 376 -7.72 27.21 -8.90
CA LEU A 376 -7.73 26.64 -10.25
C LEU A 376 -9.10 26.83 -10.92
N MET A 377 -10.18 26.60 -10.18
CA MET A 377 -11.56 26.71 -10.70
C MET A 377 -11.99 28.13 -11.05
N LYS A 378 -11.22 29.16 -10.69
CA LYS A 378 -11.45 30.53 -11.17
C LYS A 378 -11.13 30.69 -12.67
N ARG A 379 -10.30 29.80 -13.24
CA ARG A 379 -9.78 29.93 -14.62
C ARG A 379 -9.94 28.66 -15.47
N TYR A 380 -10.04 27.51 -14.84
CA TYR A 380 -9.96 26.20 -15.50
C TYR A 380 -11.09 25.29 -15.04
N SER A 381 -11.44 24.31 -15.88
CA SER A 381 -12.36 23.25 -15.49
C SER A 381 -11.65 22.15 -14.70
N VAL A 382 -12.43 21.23 -14.14
CA VAL A 382 -11.93 20.04 -13.45
C VAL A 382 -12.60 18.80 -14.04
N CYS A 383 -11.90 17.67 -14.03
CA CYS A 383 -12.32 16.47 -14.74
C CYS A 383 -12.44 15.27 -13.79
N TYR A 384 -13.67 14.80 -13.60
CA TYR A 384 -13.94 13.52 -12.95
C TYR A 384 -13.90 12.36 -13.96
N ARG A 385 -13.33 11.22 -13.55
CA ARG A 385 -13.45 9.92 -14.22
C ARG A 385 -13.70 8.83 -13.18
N ASP A 386 -14.49 7.83 -13.54
CA ASP A 386 -14.82 6.71 -12.65
C ASP A 386 -13.71 5.65 -12.66
N PHE A 387 -12.66 5.88 -11.85
CA PHE A 387 -11.56 4.93 -11.63
C PHE A 387 -11.10 4.99 -10.17
N THR A 388 -10.60 3.87 -9.63
CA THR A 388 -10.19 3.77 -8.23
C THR A 388 -8.80 3.17 -8.13
N VAL A 389 -7.82 3.99 -7.75
CA VAL A 389 -6.40 3.57 -7.63
C VAL A 389 -5.65 4.19 -6.45
N TYR A 390 -6.36 4.95 -5.62
CA TYR A 390 -5.80 5.72 -4.52
C TYR A 390 -6.40 5.25 -3.21
N ASN A 391 -5.56 4.91 -2.24
CA ASN A 391 -5.97 4.35 -0.96
C ASN A 391 -5.74 5.37 0.15
N VAL A 392 -6.83 5.79 0.81
CA VAL A 392 -6.79 6.75 1.90
C VAL A 392 -6.79 6.03 3.24
N ARG A 393 -5.79 6.31 4.08
CA ARG A 393 -5.72 5.83 5.46
C ARG A 393 -6.42 6.79 6.39
N ASP A 394 -7.44 6.29 7.07
CA ASP A 394 -8.10 6.99 8.17
C ASP A 394 -7.45 6.59 9.50
N HIS A 395 -6.65 7.48 10.09
CA HIS A 395 -5.96 7.28 11.36
C HIS A 395 -6.15 8.45 12.34
N VAL A 396 -5.93 8.19 13.64
CA VAL A 396 -6.16 9.16 14.73
C VAL A 396 -5.23 10.37 14.71
N LYS A 397 -4.10 10.26 13.99
CA LYS A 397 -3.15 11.38 13.84
C LYS A 397 -3.53 12.32 12.68
N SER A 398 -4.57 12.01 11.90
CA SER A 398 -5.03 12.85 10.80
C SER A 398 -5.36 14.27 11.28
N ILE A 399 -4.74 15.26 10.63
CA ILE A 399 -4.79 16.67 11.03
C ILE A 399 -6.23 17.21 10.93
N THR A 400 -6.95 16.84 9.86
CA THR A 400 -8.34 17.28 9.61
C THR A 400 -9.28 16.86 10.73
N LYS A 401 -9.09 15.66 11.29
CA LYS A 401 -9.92 15.15 12.39
C LYS A 401 -9.76 15.95 13.69
N LYS A 402 -8.58 16.53 13.93
CA LYS A 402 -8.31 17.34 15.12
C LYS A 402 -8.90 18.75 15.02
N ASN A 403 -9.23 19.23 13.82
CA ASN A 403 -9.52 20.65 13.55
C ASN A 403 -10.87 20.90 12.84
N HIS A 404 -11.81 19.95 12.89
CA HIS A 404 -13.12 20.06 12.23
C HIS A 404 -13.91 21.33 12.59
N SER A 405 -13.70 21.90 13.78
CA SER A 405 -14.36 23.13 14.24
C SER A 405 -14.07 24.36 13.37
N ASN A 406 -13.03 24.33 12.54
CA ASN A 406 -12.51 25.52 11.87
C ASN A 406 -12.93 25.61 10.38
N TRP A 407 -13.79 24.72 9.90
CA TRP A 407 -14.20 24.66 8.48
C TRP A 407 -14.98 25.90 8.02
N SER A 408 -15.93 26.37 8.82
CA SER A 408 -16.74 27.55 8.48
C SER A 408 -15.89 28.83 8.41
N ASP A 409 -14.89 28.96 9.28
CA ASP A 409 -13.96 30.09 9.28
C ASP A 409 -12.98 30.02 8.12
N PHE A 410 -12.52 28.82 7.75
CA PHE A 410 -11.73 28.62 6.54
C PHE A 410 -12.48 29.09 5.28
N ILE A 411 -13.75 28.71 5.12
CA ILE A 411 -14.54 29.10 3.93
C ILE A 411 -14.57 30.62 3.75
N LYS A 412 -14.63 31.41 4.83
CA LYS A 412 -14.64 32.88 4.77
C LYS A 412 -13.33 33.47 4.22
N THR A 413 -12.25 32.68 4.19
CA THR A 413 -10.95 33.11 3.65
C THR A 413 -10.78 32.75 2.17
N LEU A 414 -11.69 31.96 1.62
CA LEU A 414 -11.76 31.66 0.20
C LEU A 414 -12.61 32.73 -0.50
N ASP A 415 -12.03 33.89 -0.79
CA ASP A 415 -12.65 34.86 -1.70
C ASP A 415 -12.30 34.56 -3.17
#